data_AF-W8F0N9-F1
#
_entry.id   AF-W8F0N9-F1
#
_cell.length_a   1.000
_cell.length_b   1.000
_cell.length_c   1.000
_cell.angle_alpha   90.00
_cell.angle_beta   90.00
_cell.angle_gamma   90.00
#
_symmetry.space_group_name_H-M   'P 1'
#
loop_
_entity.id
_entity.type
_entity.pdbx_description
1 polymer ?
#
loop_
_entity_poly.entity_id
_entity_poly.type
_entity_poly.pdbx_seq_one_letter_code
_entity_poly.pdbx_strand_id
1 'polypeptide(L)'
;MKITLLLLLVTLCFRTTGSQAQTTMPLPRTLSETALTRADTARAVHELFKSRRGGAASWLGLGVASLAASILPAQQSTSAGVWTPGVVAGTAFVGIGLNKTIGFWWSKERKVMRELAATGHLPANISRRIKGNFKPLPGSASEYNPLVATGVAIVPTSVAASTNISIPVAGVATSGYTLTDSLDAVAALFQNMRLMGQLPALAVLPAARLLSGSSEADQQYNVYTGQYEENEPSAGAVIAGLGLAIGGVTYMFIHNAPYSNAKYTELVTASRAGAPIPVKWRAQLKPKHFDQGQELRKRMLHREARKNRNK
;
A
#
# COMPACT_ATOMS: atom_id res chain seq x y z
N MET A 1 -32.40 -24.29 13.66
CA MET A 1 -33.03 -23.16 12.92
C MET A 1 -32.50 -21.76 13.24
N LYS A 2 -31.76 -21.50 14.34
CA LYS A 2 -31.25 -20.15 14.66
C LYS A 2 -30.03 -19.70 13.83
N ILE A 3 -29.21 -20.63 13.34
CA ILE A 3 -27.99 -20.33 12.57
C ILE A 3 -28.31 -19.89 11.12
N THR A 4 -29.36 -20.45 10.51
CA THR A 4 -29.81 -20.05 9.17
C THR A 4 -30.37 -18.62 9.12
N LEU A 5 -30.96 -18.13 10.21
CA LEU A 5 -31.48 -16.75 10.29
C LEU A 5 -30.34 -15.70 10.34
N LEU A 6 -29.22 -16.03 11.00
CA LEU A 6 -28.07 -15.12 11.14
C LEU A 6 -27.29 -14.97 9.83
N LEU A 7 -27.20 -16.05 9.04
CA LEU A 7 -26.55 -16.05 7.73
C LEU A 7 -27.38 -15.27 6.68
N LEU A 8 -28.71 -15.30 6.80
CA LEU A 8 -29.62 -14.53 5.94
C LEU A 8 -29.56 -13.02 6.27
N LEU A 9 -29.36 -12.65 7.54
CA LEU A 9 -29.23 -11.25 7.98
C LEU A 9 -27.92 -10.60 7.49
N VAL A 10 -26.80 -11.32 7.55
CA VAL A 10 -25.50 -10.83 7.05
C VAL A 10 -25.51 -10.68 5.52
N THR A 11 -26.25 -11.52 4.80
CA THR A 11 -26.37 -11.42 3.34
C THR A 11 -27.25 -10.24 2.90
N LEU A 12 -28.19 -9.79 3.74
CA LEU A 12 -29.07 -8.65 3.44
C LEU A 12 -28.36 -7.28 3.56
N CYS A 13 -27.34 -7.16 4.42
CA CYS A 13 -26.62 -5.91 4.64
C CYS A 13 -25.70 -5.49 3.47
N PHE A 14 -25.42 -6.38 2.50
CA PHE A 14 -24.56 -6.06 1.34
C PHE A 14 -25.32 -5.58 0.09
N ARG A 15 -26.65 -5.41 0.16
CA ARG A 15 -27.48 -4.97 -0.98
C ARG A 15 -27.90 -3.50 -0.92
N THR A 16 -27.02 -2.54 -0.63
CA THR A 16 -27.36 -1.10 -0.83
C THR A 16 -26.14 -0.23 -1.16
N THR A 17 -25.59 -0.35 -2.37
CA THR A 17 -25.14 0.86 -3.07
C THR A 17 -26.21 1.21 -4.08
N GLY A 18 -27.18 1.99 -3.62
CA GLY A 18 -28.20 2.60 -4.46
C GLY A 18 -27.52 3.43 -5.54
N SER A 19 -27.67 2.97 -6.78
CA SER A 19 -27.47 3.82 -7.95
C SER A 19 -28.59 4.85 -7.91
N GLN A 20 -28.32 6.03 -7.36
CA GLN A 20 -29.24 7.14 -7.54
C GLN A 20 -29.25 7.48 -9.04
N ALA A 21 -30.36 7.17 -9.70
CA ALA A 21 -30.69 7.73 -10.98
C ALA A 21 -30.90 9.23 -10.76
N GLN A 22 -29.91 10.04 -11.12
CA GLN A 22 -30.07 11.48 -11.15
C GLN A 22 -31.09 11.83 -12.23
N THR A 23 -32.26 12.29 -11.79
CA THR A 23 -33.21 13.02 -12.62
C THR A 23 -32.50 14.27 -13.15
N THR A 24 -32.05 14.20 -14.40
CA THR A 24 -31.52 15.36 -15.13
C THR A 24 -32.63 16.36 -15.40
N MET A 25 -32.64 17.46 -14.64
CA MET A 25 -33.28 18.70 -15.10
C MET A 25 -32.40 19.32 -16.20
N PRO A 26 -32.96 19.74 -17.35
CA PRO A 26 -32.22 20.43 -18.39
C PRO A 26 -32.01 21.89 -17.96
N LEU A 27 -30.84 22.20 -17.39
CA LEU A 27 -30.41 23.59 -17.21
C LEU A 27 -29.76 24.11 -18.50
N PRO A 28 -29.92 25.41 -18.83
CA PRO A 28 -29.35 26.00 -20.04
C PRO A 28 -27.82 25.97 -20.00
N ARG A 29 -27.22 25.35 -21.03
CA ARG A 29 -25.77 25.33 -21.25
C ARG A 29 -25.30 26.68 -21.78
N THR A 30 -24.77 27.50 -20.88
CA THR A 30 -23.82 28.57 -21.22
C THR A 30 -22.88 28.79 -20.03
N LEU A 31 -22.06 27.79 -19.72
CA LEU A 31 -20.84 27.99 -18.93
C LEU A 31 -19.69 27.51 -19.80
N SER A 32 -18.82 28.44 -20.16
CA SER A 32 -17.56 28.20 -20.87
C SER A 32 -16.91 26.93 -20.35
N GLU A 33 -16.76 25.95 -21.23
CA GLU A 33 -16.10 24.68 -20.98
C GLU A 33 -14.67 25.00 -20.53
N THR A 34 -14.49 25.11 -19.21
CA THR A 34 -13.20 25.47 -18.63
C THR A 34 -12.29 24.29 -18.95
N ALA A 35 -11.39 24.48 -19.91
CA ALA A 35 -10.52 23.44 -20.41
C ALA A 35 -9.79 22.80 -19.23
N LEU A 36 -10.18 21.57 -18.88
CA LEU A 36 -9.63 20.83 -17.75
C LEU A 36 -8.12 20.77 -17.88
N THR A 37 -7.40 21.25 -16.86
CA THR A 37 -5.95 21.27 -16.93
C THR A 37 -5.38 19.86 -16.74
N ARG A 38 -4.15 19.65 -17.21
CA ARG A 38 -3.42 18.39 -16.98
C ARG A 38 -3.21 18.12 -15.48
N ALA A 39 -3.09 19.18 -14.68
CA ALA A 39 -2.98 19.09 -13.22
C ALA A 39 -4.28 18.56 -12.59
N ASP A 40 -5.44 19.06 -13.01
CA ASP A 40 -6.75 18.59 -12.53
C ASP A 40 -6.95 17.10 -12.84
N THR A 41 -6.54 16.70 -14.05
CA THR A 41 -6.59 15.31 -14.48
C THR A 41 -5.67 14.42 -13.64
N ALA A 42 -4.44 14.86 -13.36
CA ALA A 42 -3.49 14.11 -12.54
C ALA A 42 -3.98 13.95 -11.10
N ARG A 43 -4.68 14.96 -10.57
CA ARG A 43 -5.31 14.91 -9.27
C ARG A 43 -6.48 13.92 -9.22
N ALA A 44 -7.34 13.93 -10.23
CA ALA A 44 -8.42 12.96 -10.34
C ALA A 44 -7.90 11.51 -10.40
N VAL A 45 -6.78 11.29 -11.10
CA VAL A 45 -6.07 10.00 -11.08
C VAL A 45 -5.60 9.66 -9.66
N HIS A 46 -4.92 10.59 -8.99
CA HIS A 46 -4.41 10.36 -7.64
C HIS A 46 -5.54 9.97 -6.67
N GLU A 47 -6.65 10.71 -6.67
CA GLU A 47 -7.81 10.43 -5.84
C GLU A 47 -8.50 9.10 -6.19
N LEU A 48 -8.59 8.74 -7.48
CA LEU A 48 -9.07 7.42 -7.90
C LEU A 48 -8.20 6.31 -7.31
N PHE A 49 -6.87 6.41 -7.42
CA PHE A 49 -5.95 5.39 -6.89
C PHE A 49 -5.96 5.35 -5.36
N LYS A 50 -6.04 6.51 -4.69
CA LYS A 50 -6.16 6.61 -3.23
C LYS A 50 -7.44 5.97 -2.71
N SER A 51 -8.60 6.32 -3.30
CA SER A 51 -9.89 5.72 -2.95
C SER A 51 -9.91 4.21 -3.16
N ARG A 52 -9.38 3.73 -4.29
CA ARG A 52 -9.37 2.29 -4.60
C ARG A 52 -8.41 1.50 -3.71
N ARG A 53 -7.31 2.09 -3.26
CA ARG A 53 -6.41 1.49 -2.26
C ARG A 53 -7.08 1.33 -0.90
N GLY A 54 -7.82 2.35 -0.45
CA GLY A 54 -8.59 2.27 0.80
C GLY A 54 -9.60 1.12 0.78
N GLY A 55 -10.34 0.97 -0.31
CA GLY A 55 -11.30 -0.13 -0.46
C GLY A 55 -10.66 -1.52 -0.46
N ALA A 56 -9.44 -1.68 -0.98
CA ALA A 56 -8.75 -2.97 -0.97
C ALA A 56 -8.35 -3.40 0.46
N ALA A 57 -7.94 -2.44 1.30
CA ALA A 57 -7.66 -2.70 2.72
C ALA A 57 -8.93 -3.17 3.46
N SER A 58 -10.09 -2.58 3.17
CA SER A 58 -11.37 -3.04 3.73
C SER A 58 -11.70 -4.48 3.33
N TRP A 59 -11.51 -4.86 2.07
CA TRP A 59 -11.74 -6.24 1.61
C TRP A 59 -10.76 -7.24 2.25
N LEU A 60 -9.49 -6.88 2.38
CA LEU A 60 -8.50 -7.70 3.07
C LEU A 60 -8.85 -7.87 4.54
N GLY A 61 -9.21 -6.77 5.23
CA GLY A 61 -9.63 -6.81 6.64
C GLY A 61 -10.87 -7.68 6.83
N LEU A 62 -11.86 -7.57 5.95
CA LEU A 62 -13.08 -8.36 6.00
C LEU A 62 -12.80 -9.85 5.73
N GLY A 63 -11.92 -10.17 4.78
CA GLY A 63 -11.48 -11.54 4.52
C GLY A 63 -10.74 -12.15 5.71
N VAL A 64 -9.80 -11.42 6.31
CA VAL A 64 -9.08 -11.86 7.52
C VAL A 64 -10.04 -12.03 8.71
N ALA A 65 -10.96 -11.10 8.93
CA ALA A 65 -11.96 -11.20 9.99
C ALA A 65 -12.91 -12.39 9.78
N SER A 66 -13.30 -12.66 8.53
CA SER A 66 -14.15 -13.81 8.18
C SER A 66 -13.43 -15.13 8.43
N LEU A 67 -12.15 -15.22 8.07
CA LEU A 67 -11.31 -16.38 8.40
C LEU A 67 -11.22 -16.57 9.91
N ALA A 68 -10.89 -15.52 10.66
CA ALA A 68 -10.80 -15.57 12.13
C ALA A 68 -12.14 -15.98 12.79
N ALA A 69 -13.26 -15.44 12.32
CA ALA A 69 -14.58 -15.75 12.85
C ALA A 69 -15.00 -17.20 12.59
N SER A 70 -14.53 -17.80 11.49
CA SER A 70 -14.83 -19.20 11.14
C SER A 70 -14.08 -20.24 11.96
N ILE A 71 -13.01 -19.82 12.63
CA ILE A 71 -12.17 -20.67 13.47
C ILE A 71 -12.75 -20.86 14.88
N LEU A 72 -13.44 -19.85 15.40
CA LEU A 72 -13.98 -19.85 16.77
C LEU A 72 -15.01 -20.98 17.01
N PRO A 73 -15.96 -21.30 16.11
CA PRO A 73 -16.93 -22.38 16.33
C PRO A 73 -16.37 -23.78 16.01
N ALA A 74 -15.30 -23.88 15.21
CA ALA A 74 -14.75 -25.16 14.76
C ALA A 74 -14.14 -25.98 15.91
N GLN A 75 -13.90 -25.38 17.07
CA GLN A 75 -13.42 -26.08 18.27
C GLN A 75 -14.48 -26.98 18.92
N GLN A 76 -15.75 -26.91 18.51
CA GLN A 76 -16.85 -27.62 19.18
C GLN A 76 -17.57 -28.69 18.31
N SER A 77 -17.13 -28.98 17.08
CA SER A 77 -17.78 -30.02 16.24
C SER A 77 -16.80 -30.83 15.38
N THR A 78 -16.39 -31.98 15.94
CA THR A 78 -16.32 -33.34 15.34
C THR A 78 -15.89 -33.54 13.87
N SER A 79 -14.73 -34.20 13.70
CA SER A 79 -14.49 -35.49 13.02
C SER A 79 -15.15 -35.86 11.68
N ALA A 80 -15.66 -34.91 10.91
CA ALA A 80 -16.01 -35.16 9.52
C ALA A 80 -15.55 -33.96 8.71
N GLY A 81 -14.83 -34.19 7.61
CA GLY A 81 -14.24 -33.19 6.69
C GLY A 81 -15.26 -32.26 6.00
N VAL A 82 -16.09 -31.60 6.80
CA VAL A 82 -17.09 -30.64 6.39
C VAL A 82 -16.37 -29.30 6.25
N TRP A 83 -16.16 -28.90 5.01
CA TRP A 83 -15.65 -27.59 4.63
C TRP A 83 -16.45 -26.50 5.36
N THR A 84 -15.87 -25.92 6.41
CA THR A 84 -16.50 -24.82 7.15
C THR A 84 -16.75 -23.66 6.19
N PRO A 85 -18.01 -23.26 5.90
CA PRO A 85 -18.33 -22.27 4.87
C PRO A 85 -17.62 -20.92 5.06
N GLY A 86 -17.26 -20.59 6.30
CA GLY A 86 -16.53 -19.36 6.62
C GLY A 86 -15.08 -19.32 6.10
N VAL A 87 -14.41 -20.47 5.96
CA VAL A 87 -13.05 -20.53 5.38
C VAL A 87 -13.10 -20.23 3.88
N VAL A 88 -14.07 -20.81 3.17
CA VAL A 88 -14.28 -20.58 1.73
C VAL A 88 -14.64 -19.12 1.45
N ALA A 89 -15.54 -18.55 2.25
CA ALA A 89 -15.90 -17.14 2.12
C ALA A 89 -14.69 -16.23 2.42
N GLY A 90 -13.95 -16.54 3.49
CA GLY A 90 -12.76 -15.79 3.89
C GLY A 90 -11.65 -15.78 2.82
N THR A 91 -11.33 -16.92 2.23
CA THR A 91 -10.33 -17.01 1.15
C THR A 91 -10.75 -16.24 -0.10
N ALA A 92 -12.04 -16.29 -0.47
CA ALA A 92 -12.57 -15.51 -1.59
C ALA A 92 -12.40 -13.99 -1.37
N PHE A 93 -12.72 -13.48 -0.17
CA PHE A 93 -12.55 -12.06 0.14
C PHE A 93 -11.08 -11.62 0.17
N VAL A 94 -10.18 -12.46 0.71
CA VAL A 94 -8.73 -12.19 0.66
C VAL A 94 -8.24 -12.16 -0.79
N GLY A 95 -8.64 -13.12 -1.63
CA GLY A 95 -8.28 -13.16 -3.05
C GLY A 95 -8.74 -11.91 -3.82
N ILE A 96 -9.98 -11.46 -3.58
CA ILE A 96 -10.51 -10.23 -4.16
C ILE A 96 -9.73 -9.00 -3.69
N GLY A 97 -9.40 -8.94 -2.39
CA GLY A 97 -8.60 -7.87 -1.79
C GLY A 97 -7.20 -7.77 -2.41
N LEU A 98 -6.50 -8.90 -2.55
CA LEU A 98 -5.17 -8.97 -3.14
C LEU A 98 -5.16 -8.52 -4.61
N ASN A 99 -6.10 -9.03 -5.42
CA ASN A 99 -6.20 -8.66 -6.83
C ASN A 99 -6.45 -7.15 -7.01
N LYS A 100 -7.33 -6.56 -6.19
CA LYS A 100 -7.54 -5.09 -6.20
C LYS A 100 -6.30 -4.32 -5.78
N THR A 101 -5.54 -4.80 -4.79
CA THR A 101 -4.35 -4.13 -4.30
C THR A 101 -3.26 -4.02 -5.38
N ILE A 102 -3.06 -5.11 -6.14
CA ILE A 102 -2.10 -5.15 -7.27
C ILE A 102 -2.55 -4.20 -8.39
N GLY A 103 -3.87 -4.16 -8.66
CA GLY A 103 -4.46 -3.29 -9.69
C GLY A 103 -4.23 -1.80 -9.47
N PHE A 104 -4.21 -1.34 -8.22
CA PHE A 104 -4.12 0.08 -7.83
C PHE A 104 -2.84 0.42 -7.05
N TRP A 105 -1.75 -0.31 -7.34
CA TRP A 105 -0.50 -0.12 -6.63
C TRP A 105 0.22 1.19 -6.99
N TRP A 106 1.03 1.72 -6.07
CA TRP A 106 1.80 2.97 -6.23
C TRP A 106 2.68 3.01 -7.49
N SER A 107 3.14 1.84 -7.96
CA SER A 107 3.93 1.75 -9.20
C SER A 107 3.07 2.07 -10.43
N LYS A 108 1.85 1.55 -10.46
CA LYS A 108 0.91 1.74 -11.57
C LYS A 108 0.41 3.18 -11.63
N GLU A 109 0.13 3.77 -10.48
CA GLU A 109 -0.21 5.19 -10.38
C GLU A 109 0.90 6.08 -10.96
N ARG A 110 2.16 5.84 -10.56
CA ARG A 110 3.32 6.57 -11.10
C ARG A 110 3.50 6.35 -12.60
N LYS A 111 3.25 5.13 -13.10
CA LYS A 111 3.27 4.85 -14.55
C LYS A 111 2.21 5.66 -15.28
N VAL A 112 0.97 5.67 -14.78
CA VAL A 112 -0.15 6.44 -15.36
C VAL A 112 0.13 7.94 -15.30
N MET A 113 0.67 8.46 -14.20
CA MET A 113 1.04 9.88 -14.09
C MET A 113 2.19 10.25 -15.04
N ARG A 114 3.16 9.35 -15.24
CA ARG A 114 4.25 9.54 -16.22
C ARG A 114 3.72 9.54 -17.65
N GLU A 115 2.84 8.60 -17.99
CA GLU A 115 2.21 8.54 -19.31
C GLU A 115 1.36 9.79 -19.56
N LEU A 116 0.56 10.22 -18.57
CA LEU A 116 -0.21 11.46 -18.64
C LEU A 116 0.67 12.68 -18.86
N ALA A 117 1.82 12.75 -18.19
CA ALA A 117 2.77 13.84 -18.38
C ALA A 117 3.48 13.79 -19.74
N ALA A 118 3.75 12.59 -20.27
CA ALA A 118 4.40 12.43 -21.56
C ALA A 118 3.44 12.70 -22.73
N THR A 119 2.25 12.09 -22.72
CA THR A 119 1.33 12.10 -23.87
C THR A 119 0.19 13.09 -23.71
N GLY A 120 -0.11 13.55 -22.49
CA GLY A 120 -1.32 14.32 -22.19
C GLY A 120 -2.60 13.50 -22.15
N HIS A 121 -2.52 12.20 -22.41
CA HIS A 121 -3.68 11.32 -22.52
C HIS A 121 -3.66 10.25 -21.44
N LEU A 122 -4.83 9.93 -20.91
CA LEU A 122 -5.00 8.85 -19.94
C LEU A 122 -5.20 7.51 -20.65
N PRO A 123 -4.64 6.41 -20.13
CA PRO A 123 -4.98 5.07 -20.57
C PRO A 123 -6.51 4.84 -20.54
N ALA A 124 -7.05 4.21 -21.58
CA ALA A 124 -8.50 4.06 -21.78
C ALA A 124 -9.23 3.39 -20.59
N ASN A 125 -8.55 2.46 -19.92
CA ASN A 125 -9.06 1.80 -18.72
C ASN A 125 -9.17 2.73 -17.51
N ILE A 126 -8.30 3.75 -17.41
CA ILE A 126 -8.32 4.75 -16.34
C ILE A 126 -9.30 5.88 -16.68
N SER A 127 -9.30 6.36 -17.92
CA SER A 127 -10.21 7.43 -18.36
C SER A 127 -11.68 7.04 -18.17
N ARG A 128 -12.05 5.78 -18.50
CA ARG A 128 -13.40 5.24 -18.25
C ARG A 128 -13.80 5.29 -16.76
N ARG A 129 -12.85 5.06 -15.86
CA ARG A 129 -13.09 5.03 -14.40
C ARG A 129 -13.14 6.43 -13.79
N ILE A 130 -12.43 7.39 -14.38
CA ILE A 130 -12.44 8.81 -13.98
C ILE A 130 -13.74 9.49 -14.40
N LYS A 131 -14.26 9.20 -15.61
CA LYS A 131 -15.51 9.78 -16.12
C LYS A 131 -16.75 9.50 -15.23
N GLY A 132 -16.70 8.47 -14.38
CA GLY A 132 -17.72 8.16 -13.40
C GLY A 132 -17.58 9.03 -12.14
N ASN A 133 -17.29 8.40 -11.00
CA ASN A 133 -17.34 9.03 -9.67
C ASN A 133 -16.16 9.98 -9.36
N PHE A 134 -15.19 10.13 -10.27
CA PHE A 134 -13.95 10.88 -10.04
C PHE A 134 -13.73 11.96 -11.09
N LYS A 135 -14.82 12.63 -11.54
CA LYS A 135 -14.72 13.71 -12.54
C LYS A 135 -13.70 14.75 -12.06
N PRO A 136 -12.75 15.18 -12.89
CA PRO A 136 -11.77 16.16 -12.48
C PRO A 136 -12.50 17.47 -12.17
N LEU A 137 -12.31 17.96 -10.95
CA LEU A 137 -12.78 19.28 -10.55
C LEU A 137 -11.66 20.28 -10.85
N PRO A 138 -11.97 21.46 -11.41
CA PRO A 138 -10.98 22.51 -11.59
C PRO A 138 -10.39 22.87 -10.21
N GLY A 139 -9.09 22.65 -10.04
CA GLY A 139 -8.40 22.91 -8.78
C GLY A 139 -8.28 24.41 -8.52
N SER A 140 -8.31 24.78 -7.24
CA SER A 140 -7.84 26.11 -6.82
C SER A 140 -6.31 26.14 -6.89
N ALA A 141 -5.71 27.26 -7.29
CA ALA A 141 -4.27 27.37 -7.54
C ALA A 141 -3.36 27.04 -6.33
N SER A 142 -3.92 26.95 -5.11
CA SER A 142 -3.21 26.61 -3.87
C SER A 142 -3.09 25.10 -3.62
N GLU A 143 -3.66 24.26 -4.46
CA GLU A 143 -3.81 22.84 -4.16
C GLU A 143 -2.67 21.95 -4.68
N TYR A 144 -2.36 20.89 -3.92
CA TYR A 144 -1.26 19.96 -4.18
C TYR A 144 -1.27 19.38 -5.60
N ASN A 145 -0.19 19.61 -6.35
CA ASN A 145 0.00 19.11 -7.71
C ASN A 145 0.83 17.81 -7.71
N PRO A 146 0.21 16.63 -7.97
CA PRO A 146 0.91 15.35 -7.91
C PRO A 146 1.95 15.16 -9.03
N LEU A 147 1.89 15.95 -10.11
CA LEU A 147 2.87 15.88 -11.20
C LEU A 147 4.25 16.39 -10.74
N VAL A 148 4.27 17.44 -9.90
CA VAL A 148 5.51 18.01 -9.33
C VAL A 148 6.15 17.03 -8.35
N ALA A 149 5.34 16.40 -7.49
CA ALA A 149 5.83 15.42 -6.51
C ALA A 149 6.39 14.13 -7.14
N THR A 150 5.99 13.81 -8.37
CA THR A 150 6.48 12.61 -9.07
C THR A 150 7.84 12.85 -9.74
N GLY A 151 8.40 14.07 -9.64
CA GLY A 151 9.67 14.43 -10.27
C GLY A 151 9.60 14.41 -11.79
N VAL A 152 8.40 14.47 -12.36
CA VAL A 152 8.22 14.62 -13.80
C VAL A 152 8.29 16.10 -14.09
N ALA A 153 9.43 16.54 -14.62
CA ALA A 153 9.59 17.90 -15.10
C ALA A 153 8.52 18.16 -16.17
N ILE A 154 7.47 18.89 -15.80
CA ILE A 154 6.59 19.51 -16.77
C ILE A 154 7.47 20.55 -17.43
N VAL A 155 7.88 20.34 -18.68
CA VAL A 155 8.52 21.41 -19.47
C VAL A 155 7.49 22.52 -19.54
N PRO A 156 7.68 23.64 -18.83
CA PRO A 156 6.73 24.73 -18.92
C PRO A 156 7.00 25.41 -20.25
N THR A 157 5.99 25.47 -21.11
CA THR A 157 5.97 26.48 -22.17
C THR A 157 5.84 27.84 -21.45
N SER A 158 7.00 28.45 -21.17
CA SER A 158 7.24 29.88 -20.98
C SER A 158 6.16 30.69 -20.22
N VAL A 159 6.41 31.03 -18.94
CA VAL A 159 6.23 32.41 -18.42
C VAL A 159 7.17 32.66 -17.23
N ALA A 160 7.96 33.74 -17.36
CA ALA A 160 8.57 34.63 -16.37
C ALA A 160 9.30 34.10 -15.11
N ALA A 161 10.53 34.60 -14.99
CA ALA A 161 11.43 34.51 -13.87
C ALA A 161 10.79 34.95 -12.54
N SER A 162 11.04 34.17 -11.48
CA SER A 162 10.93 34.63 -10.10
C SER A 162 12.31 34.54 -9.45
N THR A 163 12.77 35.70 -9.01
CA THR A 163 14.03 35.98 -8.35
C THR A 163 14.09 35.23 -7.02
N ASN A 164 14.94 34.20 -6.94
CA ASN A 164 15.26 33.52 -5.70
C ASN A 164 16.19 34.39 -4.86
N ILE A 165 15.67 34.98 -3.78
CA ILE A 165 16.48 35.58 -2.72
C ILE A 165 16.83 34.46 -1.74
N SER A 166 18.03 33.90 -1.91
CA SER A 166 18.65 33.00 -0.94
C SER A 166 19.11 33.78 0.28
N ILE A 167 18.36 33.70 1.38
CA ILE A 167 18.80 34.17 2.70
C ILE A 167 19.67 33.07 3.32
N PRO A 168 20.96 33.31 3.60
CA PRO A 168 21.80 32.34 4.30
C PRO A 168 21.40 32.29 5.78
N VAL A 169 20.66 31.25 6.17
CA VAL A 169 20.44 30.93 7.58
C VAL A 169 21.71 30.30 8.12
N ALA A 170 22.62 31.15 8.60
CA ALA A 170 23.73 30.73 9.44
C ALA A 170 23.18 30.37 10.83
N GLY A 171 23.32 29.11 11.24
CA GLY A 171 22.77 28.67 12.53
C GLY A 171 23.13 27.25 12.94
N VAL A 172 24.37 27.10 13.44
CA VAL A 172 24.82 26.08 14.42
C VAL A 172 24.85 24.63 13.91
N ALA A 173 25.87 24.30 13.10
CA ALA A 173 26.31 22.94 12.86
C ALA A 173 27.28 22.51 13.98
N THR A 174 26.76 21.95 15.07
CA THR A 174 27.57 21.29 16.12
C THR A 174 27.94 19.84 15.78
N SER A 175 27.61 19.37 14.58
CA SER A 175 28.03 18.08 14.07
C SER A 175 28.43 18.25 12.60
N GLY A 176 29.64 17.84 12.21
CA GLY A 176 30.19 18.00 10.85
C GLY A 176 29.48 17.24 9.72
N TYR A 177 28.17 16.97 9.85
CA TYR A 177 27.34 16.32 8.85
C TYR A 177 26.63 17.36 7.99
N THR A 178 26.62 17.15 6.67
CA THR A 178 25.85 18.00 5.77
C THR A 178 24.35 17.69 5.87
N LEU A 179 23.49 18.58 5.36
CA LEU A 179 22.06 18.30 5.22
C LEU A 179 21.82 17.02 4.42
N THR A 180 22.59 16.80 3.36
CA THR A 180 22.51 15.61 2.51
C THR A 180 22.82 14.34 3.31
N ASP A 181 23.84 14.38 4.18
CA ASP A 181 24.19 13.23 5.04
C ASP A 181 23.11 12.96 6.08
N SER A 182 22.48 14.00 6.60
CA SER A 182 21.34 13.88 7.51
C SER A 182 20.12 13.24 6.83
N LEU A 183 19.83 13.63 5.58
CA LEU A 183 18.74 13.04 4.80
C LEU A 183 18.99 11.57 4.46
N ASP A 184 20.23 11.22 4.12
CA ASP A 184 20.61 9.83 3.88
C ASP A 184 20.57 8.98 5.15
N ALA A 185 20.93 9.55 6.29
CA ALA A 185 20.79 8.88 7.58
C ALA A 185 19.32 8.62 7.93
N VAL A 186 18.41 9.57 7.62
CA VAL A 186 16.96 9.36 7.75
C VAL A 186 16.48 8.27 6.79
N ALA A 187 17.00 8.22 5.56
CA ALA A 187 16.67 7.17 4.61
C ALA A 187 17.07 5.79 5.15
N ALA A 188 18.28 5.67 5.69
CA ALA A 188 18.77 4.45 6.33
C ALA A 188 17.93 4.05 7.54
N LEU A 189 17.56 5.00 8.41
CA LEU A 189 16.66 4.77 9.54
C LEU A 189 15.32 4.19 9.07
N PHE A 190 14.69 4.80 8.06
CA PHE A 190 13.41 4.33 7.52
C PHE A 190 13.51 2.93 6.92
N GLN A 191 14.59 2.63 6.18
CA GLN A 191 14.82 1.28 5.65
C GLN A 191 15.02 0.26 6.77
N ASN A 192 15.80 0.59 7.79
CA ASN A 192 16.07 -0.30 8.91
C ASN A 192 14.80 -0.59 9.72
N MET A 193 14.02 0.44 10.05
CA MET A 193 12.75 0.28 10.76
C MET A 193 11.74 -0.55 9.96
N ARG A 194 11.74 -0.40 8.63
CA ARG A 194 10.88 -1.19 7.75
C ARG A 194 11.31 -2.65 7.66
N LEU A 195 12.62 -2.91 7.63
CA LEU A 195 13.19 -4.26 7.67
C LEU A 195 12.87 -4.95 9.00
N MET A 196 13.01 -4.23 10.12
CA MET A 196 12.60 -4.73 11.44
C MET A 196 11.11 -5.05 11.51
N GLY A 197 10.26 -4.20 10.92
CA GLY A 197 8.83 -4.48 10.80
C GLY A 197 8.49 -5.63 9.86
N GLN A 198 9.43 -6.14 9.06
CA GLN A 198 9.28 -7.34 8.23
C GLN A 198 9.71 -8.62 8.93
N LEU A 199 10.37 -8.57 10.11
CA LEU A 199 10.70 -9.78 10.86
C LEU A 199 9.48 -10.69 11.15
N PRO A 200 8.27 -10.18 11.48
CA PRO A 200 7.10 -11.03 11.61
C PRO A 200 6.66 -11.68 10.28
N ALA A 201 7.04 -11.11 9.12
CA ALA A 201 6.80 -11.79 7.85
C ALA A 201 7.64 -13.08 7.74
N LEU A 202 8.78 -13.19 8.45
CA LEU A 202 9.49 -14.46 8.57
C LEU A 202 8.72 -15.47 9.43
N ALA A 203 7.86 -15.02 10.36
CA ALA A 203 6.96 -15.89 11.10
C ALA A 203 5.75 -16.35 10.25
N VAL A 204 5.47 -15.68 9.13
CA VAL A 204 4.45 -16.13 8.18
C VAL A 204 4.87 -17.40 7.44
N LEU A 205 6.16 -17.63 7.22
CA LEU A 205 6.65 -18.88 6.60
C LEU A 205 6.36 -20.14 7.42
N PRO A 206 6.72 -20.24 8.72
CA PRO A 206 6.34 -21.37 9.54
C PRO A 206 4.83 -21.44 9.75
N ALA A 207 4.13 -20.31 9.83
CA ALA A 207 2.67 -20.30 9.85
C ALA A 207 2.05 -20.89 8.56
N ALA A 208 2.58 -20.53 7.39
CA ALA A 208 2.15 -21.08 6.12
C ALA A 208 2.47 -22.58 6.02
N ARG A 209 3.61 -23.01 6.58
CA ARG A 209 3.99 -24.43 6.66
C ARG A 209 3.08 -25.23 7.59
N LEU A 210 2.65 -24.63 8.71
CA LEU A 210 1.65 -25.23 9.60
C LEU A 210 0.28 -25.31 8.94
N LEU A 211 -0.08 -24.32 8.12
CA LEU A 211 -1.35 -24.28 7.40
C LEU A 211 -1.38 -25.20 6.18
N SER A 212 -0.24 -25.44 5.52
CA SER A 212 -0.17 -26.30 4.32
C SER A 212 -0.08 -27.78 4.63
N GLY A 213 0.10 -28.17 5.90
CA GLY A 213 0.34 -29.57 6.27
C GLY A 213 1.60 -30.17 5.63
N SER A 214 2.42 -29.37 4.94
CA SER A 214 3.55 -29.82 4.12
C SER A 214 4.82 -30.05 4.96
N SER A 215 4.63 -30.53 6.18
CA SER A 215 5.66 -31.21 6.92
C SER A 215 5.88 -32.53 6.18
N GLU A 216 6.97 -32.64 5.41
CA GLU A 216 7.42 -33.92 4.81
C GLU A 216 7.54 -35.04 5.88
N ALA A 217 7.49 -34.68 7.17
CA ALA A 217 7.50 -35.59 8.30
C ALA A 217 6.14 -36.21 8.65
N ASP A 218 5.01 -35.77 8.06
CA ASP A 218 3.66 -36.26 8.43
C ASP A 218 3.06 -37.30 7.48
N GLN A 219 3.76 -37.68 6.41
CA GLN A 219 3.41 -38.88 5.65
C GLN A 219 3.84 -40.11 6.46
N GLN A 220 2.95 -40.59 7.33
CA GLN A 220 3.16 -41.87 7.99
C GLN A 220 2.89 -42.99 7.00
N TYR A 221 3.91 -43.83 6.77
CA TYR A 221 3.75 -45.03 5.98
C TYR A 221 2.90 -46.03 6.78
N ASN A 222 1.70 -46.31 6.30
CA ASN A 222 0.86 -47.33 6.93
C ASN A 222 1.32 -48.70 6.45
N VAL A 223 1.97 -49.44 7.34
CA VAL A 223 2.56 -50.77 7.07
C VAL A 223 1.51 -51.79 6.64
N TYR A 224 0.25 -51.63 7.03
CA TYR A 224 -0.82 -52.58 6.71
C TYR A 224 -1.46 -52.35 5.35
N THR A 225 -1.49 -51.11 4.88
CA THR A 225 -2.06 -50.77 3.55
C THR A 225 -0.98 -50.60 2.49
N GLY A 226 0.29 -50.46 2.89
CA GLY A 226 1.42 -50.23 2.00
C GLY A 226 1.41 -48.86 1.34
N GLN A 227 0.58 -47.94 1.82
CA GLN A 227 0.39 -46.59 1.28
C GLN A 227 0.78 -45.53 2.31
N TYR A 228 1.22 -44.37 1.83
CA TYR A 228 1.37 -43.18 2.67
C TYR A 228 -0.01 -42.57 2.89
N GLU A 229 -0.42 -42.45 4.15
CA GLU A 229 -1.66 -41.78 4.51
C GLU A 229 -1.38 -40.31 4.81
N GLU A 230 -2.20 -39.42 4.23
CA GLU A 230 -2.14 -38.00 4.53
C GLU A 230 -2.82 -37.73 5.88
N ASN A 231 -2.04 -37.34 6.87
CA ASN A 231 -2.60 -36.88 8.14
C ASN A 231 -3.23 -35.50 7.94
N GLU A 232 -4.52 -35.38 8.22
CA GLU A 232 -5.18 -34.07 8.22
C GLU A 232 -4.51 -33.16 9.27
N PRO A 233 -4.17 -31.90 8.92
CA PRO A 233 -3.53 -30.99 9.85
C PRO A 233 -4.42 -30.78 11.07
N SER A 234 -3.84 -30.97 12.27
CA SER A 234 -4.59 -30.80 13.51
C SER A 234 -5.24 -29.42 13.57
N ALA A 235 -6.48 -29.34 14.05
CA ALA A 235 -7.18 -28.07 14.19
C ALA A 235 -6.35 -27.05 15.00
N GLY A 236 -5.58 -27.50 16.00
CA GLY A 236 -4.64 -26.67 16.75
C GLY A 236 -3.53 -26.05 15.89
N ALA A 237 -2.95 -26.80 14.95
CA ALA A 237 -1.92 -26.30 14.04
C ALA A 237 -2.48 -25.24 13.09
N VAL A 238 -3.69 -25.44 12.56
CA VAL A 238 -4.37 -24.47 11.70
C VAL A 238 -4.62 -23.16 12.46
N ILE A 239 -5.12 -23.25 13.69
CA ILE A 239 -5.40 -22.09 14.55
C ILE A 239 -4.11 -21.32 14.87
N ALA A 240 -3.05 -22.03 15.27
CA ALA A 240 -1.76 -21.43 15.58
C ALA A 240 -1.16 -20.74 14.34
N GLY A 241 -1.22 -21.39 13.17
CA GLY A 241 -0.77 -20.81 11.91
C GLY A 241 -1.53 -19.53 11.54
N LEU A 242 -2.86 -19.54 11.64
CA LEU A 242 -3.67 -18.35 11.36
C LEU A 242 -3.45 -17.23 12.37
N GLY A 243 -3.33 -17.55 13.66
CA GLY A 243 -3.00 -16.58 14.71
C GLY A 243 -1.67 -15.88 14.46
N LEU A 244 -0.62 -16.64 14.11
CA LEU A 244 0.69 -16.10 13.75
C LEU A 244 0.63 -15.25 12.46
N ALA A 245 -0.12 -15.68 11.46
CA ALA A 245 -0.27 -14.92 10.22
C ALA A 245 -0.97 -13.56 10.46
N ILE A 246 -2.08 -13.56 11.19
CA ILE A 246 -2.84 -12.34 11.51
C ILE A 246 -2.03 -11.42 12.42
N GLY A 247 -1.41 -11.98 13.47
CA GLY A 247 -0.56 -11.23 14.38
C GLY A 247 0.63 -10.60 13.66
N GLY A 248 1.30 -11.35 12.78
CA GLY A 248 2.43 -10.88 11.99
C GLY A 248 2.06 -9.75 11.03
N VAL A 249 0.93 -9.88 10.32
CA VAL A 249 0.44 -8.82 9.42
C VAL A 249 0.05 -7.57 10.19
N THR A 250 -0.70 -7.71 11.29
CA THR A 250 -1.14 -6.59 12.12
C THR A 250 0.04 -5.83 12.70
N TYR A 251 1.02 -6.56 13.25
CA TYR A 251 2.29 -6.00 13.73
C TYR A 251 3.01 -5.24 12.61
N MET A 252 3.12 -5.82 11.41
CA MET A 252 3.77 -5.19 10.26
C MET A 252 3.10 -3.85 9.91
N PHE A 253 1.77 -3.78 9.93
CA PHE A 253 1.06 -2.53 9.63
C PHE A 253 1.28 -1.46 10.70
N ILE A 254 1.12 -1.81 11.99
CA ILE A 254 1.29 -0.86 13.10
C ILE A 254 2.72 -0.32 13.13
N HIS A 255 3.72 -1.19 12.96
CA HIS A 255 5.12 -0.78 13.00
C HIS A 255 5.62 -0.12 11.71
N ASN A 256 5.14 -0.48 10.52
CA ASN A 256 5.61 0.11 9.26
C ASN A 256 4.85 1.37 8.84
N ALA A 257 3.63 1.61 9.32
CA ALA A 257 2.85 2.81 9.01
C ALA A 257 3.60 4.15 9.22
N PRO A 258 4.33 4.36 10.34
CA PRO A 258 5.09 5.59 10.55
C PRO A 258 6.31 5.73 9.62
N TYR A 259 6.83 4.64 9.05
CA TYR A 259 8.02 4.61 8.20
C TYR A 259 7.70 4.41 6.71
N SER A 260 6.54 4.91 6.27
CA SER A 260 6.14 4.80 4.86
C SER A 260 6.98 5.69 3.94
N ASN A 261 7.10 5.28 2.66
CA ASN A 261 7.79 6.07 1.64
C ASN A 261 7.17 7.47 1.47
N ALA A 262 5.86 7.61 1.67
CA ALA A 262 5.17 8.90 1.56
C ALA A 262 5.65 9.90 2.62
N LYS A 263 5.77 9.45 3.88
CA LYS A 263 6.31 10.27 4.97
C LYS A 263 7.78 10.62 4.76
N TYR A 264 8.56 9.69 4.21
CA TYR A 264 9.94 9.97 3.84
C TYR A 264 10.03 11.05 2.75
N THR A 265 9.24 10.94 1.68
CA THR A 265 9.24 11.94 0.60
C THR A 265 8.74 13.31 1.08
N GLU A 266 7.75 13.35 1.95
CA GLU A 266 7.26 14.57 2.59
C GLU A 266 8.37 15.23 3.42
N LEU A 267 9.07 14.45 4.25
CA LEU A 267 10.19 14.92 5.07
C LEU A 267 11.33 15.46 4.21
N VAL A 268 11.75 14.73 3.17
CA VAL A 268 12.82 15.18 2.26
C VAL A 268 12.41 16.47 1.54
N THR A 269 11.16 16.58 1.11
CA THR A 269 10.64 17.77 0.43
C THR A 269 10.63 18.97 1.37
N ALA A 270 10.12 18.80 2.59
CA ALA A 270 10.11 19.84 3.62
C ALA A 270 11.54 20.28 3.98
N SER A 271 12.47 19.34 4.16
CA SER A 271 13.85 19.68 4.48
C SER A 271 14.61 20.35 3.35
N ARG A 272 14.30 20.03 2.09
CA ARG A 272 14.82 20.78 0.93
C ARG A 272 14.23 22.18 0.83
N ALA A 273 13.02 22.40 1.34
CA ALA A 273 12.42 23.73 1.49
C ALA A 273 12.95 24.51 2.71
N GLY A 274 13.97 24.00 3.41
CA GLY A 274 14.58 24.65 4.57
C GLY A 274 13.94 24.28 5.91
N ALA A 275 12.93 23.41 5.94
CA ALA A 275 12.35 22.96 7.20
C ALA A 275 13.33 22.06 7.96
N PRO A 276 13.53 22.27 9.28
CA PRO A 276 14.40 21.41 10.06
C PRO A 276 13.84 19.99 10.14
N ILE A 277 14.72 18.99 10.22
CA ILE A 277 14.32 17.60 10.43
C ILE A 277 13.55 17.52 11.77
N PRO A 278 12.33 16.94 11.81
CA PRO A 278 11.54 16.84 13.03
C PRO A 278 12.33 16.22 14.20
N VAL A 279 12.16 16.77 15.41
CA VAL A 279 12.90 16.36 16.63
C VAL A 279 12.79 14.85 16.88
N LYS A 280 11.59 14.27 16.66
CA LYS A 280 11.35 12.83 16.81
C LYS A 280 12.27 11.96 15.96
N TRP A 281 12.63 12.41 14.77
CA TRP A 281 13.53 11.68 13.88
C TRP A 281 14.99 11.94 14.23
N ARG A 282 15.33 13.21 14.56
CA ARG A 282 16.67 13.57 15.02
C ARG A 282 17.09 12.76 16.25
N ALA A 283 16.19 12.59 17.22
CA ALA A 283 16.45 11.78 18.43
C ALA A 283 16.68 10.29 18.14
N GLN A 284 16.20 9.78 17.00
CA GLN A 284 16.39 8.38 16.58
C GLN A 284 17.61 8.18 15.67
N LEU A 285 18.19 9.26 15.17
CA LEU A 285 19.42 9.17 14.37
C LEU A 285 20.59 8.80 15.28
N LYS A 286 21.26 7.72 14.90
CA LYS A 286 22.46 7.18 15.57
C LYS A 286 23.61 7.26 14.56
N PRO A 287 24.88 7.30 15.01
CA PRO A 287 26.04 7.32 14.10
C PRO A 287 25.97 6.26 13.00
N LYS A 288 25.59 5.03 13.36
CA LYS A 288 25.38 3.92 12.42
C LYS A 288 24.42 4.23 11.25
N HIS A 289 23.44 5.12 11.43
CA HIS A 289 22.51 5.48 10.36
C HIS A 289 23.19 6.38 9.32
N PHE A 290 24.14 7.22 9.72
CA PHE A 290 24.94 8.02 8.80
C PHE A 290 25.85 7.13 7.95
N ASP A 291 26.52 6.16 8.57
CA ASP A 291 27.35 5.18 7.84
C ASP A 291 26.52 4.39 6.82
N GLN A 292 25.35 3.89 7.25
CA GLN A 292 24.40 3.19 6.38
C GLN A 292 23.88 4.08 5.25
N GLY A 293 23.59 5.35 5.54
CA GLY A 293 23.15 6.33 4.54
C GLY A 293 24.20 6.55 3.45
N GLN A 294 25.46 6.72 3.84
CA GLN A 294 26.57 6.84 2.90
C GLN A 294 26.75 5.57 2.07
N GLU A 295 26.64 4.39 2.69
CA GLU A 295 26.73 3.12 1.97
C GLU A 295 25.61 2.96 0.95
N LEU A 296 24.38 3.33 1.32
CA LEU A 296 23.22 3.33 0.41
C LEU A 296 23.45 4.27 -0.78
N ARG A 297 23.98 5.48 -0.54
CA ARG A 297 24.36 6.42 -1.61
C ARG A 297 25.38 5.79 -2.56
N LYS A 298 26.46 5.20 -2.03
CA LYS A 298 27.48 4.49 -2.84
C LYS A 298 26.88 3.37 -3.68
N ARG A 299 26.00 2.54 -3.09
CA ARG A 299 25.29 1.46 -3.81
C ARG A 299 24.41 1.99 -4.94
N MET A 300 23.73 3.11 -4.75
CA MET A 300 22.92 3.74 -5.81
C MET A 300 23.79 4.25 -6.96
N LEU A 301 24.89 4.96 -6.65
CA LEU A 301 25.84 5.44 -7.66
C LEU A 301 26.44 4.29 -8.48
N HIS A 302 26.82 3.18 -7.84
CA HIS A 302 27.29 2.00 -8.57
C HIS A 302 26.22 1.40 -9.50
N ARG A 303 24.94 1.37 -9.07
CA ARG A 303 23.84 0.89 -9.91
C ARG A 303 23.61 1.81 -11.10
N GLU A 304 23.74 3.12 -10.93
CA GLU A 304 23.63 4.09 -12.01
C GLU A 304 24.80 3.97 -13.00
N ALA A 305 26.03 3.83 -12.51
CA ALA A 305 27.21 3.59 -13.36
C ALA A 305 27.05 2.33 -14.22
N ARG A 306 26.53 1.23 -13.65
CA ARG A 306 26.24 0.00 -14.40
C ARG A 306 25.16 0.20 -15.47
N LYS A 307 24.11 0.95 -15.16
CA LYS A 307 23.05 1.27 -16.12
C LYS A 307 23.56 2.13 -17.28
N ASN A 308 24.48 3.05 -17.01
CA ASN A 308 25.09 3.89 -18.04
C ASN A 308 26.08 3.12 -18.92
N ARG A 309 26.74 2.07 -18.39
CA ARG A 309 27.63 1.21 -19.19
C ARG A 309 26.89 0.32 -20.20
N ASN A 310 25.62 0.00 -19.93
CA ASN A 310 24.81 -0.88 -20.78
C ASN A 310 23.93 -0.11 -21.79
N LYS A 311 24.11 1.20 -21.89
CA LYS A 311 23.46 2.07 -22.89
C LYS A 311 24.49 2.46 -23.94
#